data_AF-A0A453DY36-F1
#
_entry.id   AF-A0A453DY36-F1
#
_cell.length_a   1.000
_cell.length_b   1.000
_cell.length_c   1.000
_cell.angle_alpha   90.00
_cell.angle_beta   90.00
_cell.angle_gamma   90.00
#
_symmetry.space_group_name_H-M   'P 1'
#
loop_
_entity.id
_entity.type
_entity.pdbx_description
1 polymer ?
#
loop_
_entity_poly.entity_id
_entity_poly.type
_entity_poly.pdbx_seq_one_letter_code
_entity_poly.pdbx_strand_id
1 'polypeptide(L)'
;IKGSFKMQAWICVSQDYNEVTLLKEVLRTIGVHHEQGETITELQRKLAETIEGKSFFLVLDDVWHSNVWMDLLRPAFALHETTSGVILLTTRDDQITRRIGVEHTHRVDLMSVEVGWELLWKSMNIEEEKEVQNLRNTGIEIVRKCGHLPLAIKVTASALASRDLTENEWKKYLGKYAGSQNMLLDEIEGALYLSYDEFYH
;
A
#
# COMPACT_ATOMS: atom_id res chain seq x y z
N ILE A 1 -12.28 14.04 2.23
CA ILE A 1 -11.70 13.28 3.38
C ILE A 1 -11.20 14.24 4.46
N LYS A 2 -10.26 15.16 4.18
CA LYS A 2 -9.92 16.25 5.14
C LYS A 2 -11.13 17.14 5.39
N GLY A 3 -11.51 17.32 6.66
CA GLY A 3 -12.61 18.19 7.11
C GLY A 3 -13.97 17.53 7.36
N SER A 4 -14.18 16.27 6.95
CA SER A 4 -15.50 15.59 7.10
C SER A 4 -15.59 14.69 8.34
N PHE A 5 -14.46 14.22 8.86
CA PHE A 5 -14.38 13.30 10.00
C PHE A 5 -13.68 13.98 11.17
N LYS A 6 -14.29 13.92 12.36
CA LYS A 6 -13.73 14.49 13.60
C LYS A 6 -12.49 13.73 14.07
N MET A 7 -12.42 12.43 13.77
CA MET A 7 -11.30 11.55 14.13
C MET A 7 -10.78 10.84 12.89
N GLN A 8 -9.45 10.74 12.80
CA GLN A 8 -8.78 10.10 11.68
C GLN A 8 -7.58 9.32 12.20
N ALA A 9 -7.42 8.09 11.72
CA ALA A 9 -6.23 7.30 12.01
C ALA A 9 -5.83 6.47 10.79
N TRP A 10 -4.53 6.33 10.59
CA TRP A 10 -3.94 5.41 9.63
C TRP A 10 -2.98 4.52 10.39
N ILE A 11 -3.22 3.22 10.32
CA ILE A 11 -2.46 2.21 11.05
C ILE A 11 -1.98 1.18 10.05
N CYS A 12 -0.66 0.98 9.98
CA CYS A 12 -0.07 -0.11 9.22
C CYS A 12 -0.05 -1.37 10.10
N VAL A 13 -0.63 -2.46 9.62
CA VAL A 13 -0.80 -3.68 10.42
C VAL A 13 0.29 -4.67 10.05
N SER A 14 1.23 -4.90 10.96
CA SER A 14 2.25 -5.94 10.74
C SER A 14 1.62 -7.34 10.69
N GLN A 15 2.27 -8.26 9.98
CA GLN A 15 1.81 -9.66 9.90
C GLN A 15 1.73 -10.30 11.30
N ASP A 16 2.78 -10.12 12.11
CA ASP A 16 2.84 -10.57 13.51
C ASP A 16 2.38 -9.48 14.49
N TYR A 17 1.24 -8.83 14.22
CA TYR A 17 0.76 -7.74 15.06
C TYR A 17 0.52 -8.18 16.52
N ASN A 18 0.81 -7.27 17.45
CA ASN A 18 0.41 -7.41 18.84
C ASN A 18 -0.87 -6.60 19.10
N GLU A 19 -1.89 -7.27 19.63
CA GLU A 19 -3.22 -6.68 19.88
C GLU A 19 -3.18 -5.42 20.77
N VAL A 20 -2.41 -5.48 21.86
CA VAL A 20 -2.25 -4.36 22.79
C VAL A 20 -1.53 -3.19 22.13
N THR A 21 -0.44 -3.47 21.43
CA THR A 21 0.33 -2.44 20.71
C THR A 21 -0.53 -1.76 19.64
N LEU A 22 -1.30 -2.52 18.87
CA LEU A 22 -2.15 -1.99 17.80
C LEU A 22 -3.26 -1.07 18.36
N LEU A 23 -3.96 -1.50 19.42
CA LEU A 23 -4.97 -0.65 20.07
C LEU A 23 -4.37 0.64 20.62
N LYS A 24 -3.20 0.55 21.24
CA LYS A 24 -2.46 1.72 21.74
C LYS A 24 -2.05 2.65 20.62
N GLU A 25 -1.66 2.11 19.47
CA GLU A 25 -1.33 2.90 18.29
C GLU A 25 -2.55 3.64 17.74
N VAL A 26 -3.71 2.97 17.62
CA VAL A 26 -4.97 3.60 17.23
C VAL A 26 -5.31 4.76 18.17
N LEU A 27 -5.30 4.51 19.49
CA LEU A 27 -5.59 5.51 20.52
C LEU A 27 -4.63 6.70 20.44
N ARG A 28 -3.33 6.44 20.31
CA ARG A 28 -2.31 7.48 20.16
C ARG A 28 -2.57 8.36 18.94
N THR A 29 -2.89 7.75 17.79
CA THR A 29 -3.13 8.46 16.54
C THR A 29 -4.35 9.37 16.61
N ILE A 30 -5.38 8.99 17.37
CA ILE A 30 -6.57 9.83 17.61
C ILE A 30 -6.42 10.76 18.83
N GLY A 31 -5.22 10.89 19.40
CA GLY A 31 -4.90 11.84 20.47
C GLY A 31 -5.31 11.40 21.87
N VAL A 32 -5.48 10.09 22.10
CA VAL A 32 -5.84 9.53 23.40
C VAL A 32 -4.64 8.91 24.08
N HIS A 33 -4.42 9.32 25.32
CA HIS A 33 -3.36 8.78 26.17
C HIS A 33 -3.71 7.36 26.64
N HIS A 34 -2.71 6.49 26.64
CA HIS A 34 -2.77 5.13 27.15
C HIS A 34 -1.64 4.90 28.16
N GLU A 35 -1.79 3.93 29.04
CA GLU A 35 -0.89 3.64 30.16
C GLU A 35 -0.22 2.27 29.99
N GLN A 36 0.82 2.01 30.78
CA GLN A 36 1.43 0.68 30.83
C GLN A 36 0.54 -0.27 31.64
N GLY A 37 0.48 -1.54 31.22
CA GLY A 37 -0.27 -2.59 31.93
C GLY A 37 -1.77 -2.69 31.61
N GLU A 38 -2.31 -1.81 30.75
CA GLU A 38 -3.71 -1.91 30.33
C GLU A 38 -4.00 -3.19 29.54
N THR A 39 -5.14 -3.79 29.88
CA THR A 39 -5.70 -4.95 29.19
C THR A 39 -6.35 -4.54 27.87
N ILE A 40 -6.54 -5.52 26.99
CA ILE A 40 -7.25 -5.34 25.71
C ILE A 40 -8.65 -4.74 25.94
N THR A 41 -9.39 -5.26 26.93
CA THR A 41 -10.74 -4.79 27.24
C THR A 41 -10.75 -3.33 27.70
N GLU A 42 -9.77 -2.90 28.50
CA GLU A 42 -9.65 -1.50 28.92
C GLU A 42 -9.35 -0.57 27.74
N LEU A 43 -8.47 -0.99 26.84
CA LEU A 43 -8.12 -0.25 25.63
C LEU A 43 -9.31 -0.16 24.66
N GLN A 44 -10.04 -1.27 24.45
CA GLN A 44 -11.26 -1.30 23.64
C GLN A 44 -12.33 -0.37 24.22
N ARG A 45 -12.53 -0.39 25.54
CA ARG A 45 -13.46 0.52 26.21
C ARG A 45 -13.06 1.99 26.02
N LYS A 46 -11.78 2.32 26.25
CA LYS A 46 -11.27 3.68 26.00
C LYS A 46 -11.49 4.12 24.57
N LEU A 47 -11.27 3.23 23.60
CA LEU A 47 -11.51 3.51 22.19
C LEU A 47 -13.00 3.78 21.93
N ALA A 48 -13.89 2.96 22.46
CA ALA A 48 -15.34 3.11 22.31
C ALA A 48 -15.86 4.44 22.90
N GLU A 49 -15.46 4.76 24.14
CA GLU A 49 -15.79 6.03 24.80
C GLU A 49 -15.25 7.24 24.02
N THR A 50 -14.09 7.07 23.38
CA THR A 50 -13.46 8.13 22.59
C THR A 50 -14.24 8.45 21.32
N ILE A 51 -14.70 7.41 20.60
CA ILE A 51 -15.36 7.56 19.29
C ILE A 51 -16.87 7.82 19.40
N GLU A 52 -17.47 7.62 20.58
CA GLU A 52 -18.89 7.86 20.82
C GLU A 52 -19.31 9.27 20.39
N GLY A 53 -20.39 9.35 19.57
CA GLY A 53 -20.92 10.61 19.07
C GLY A 53 -20.01 11.38 18.10
N LYS A 54 -18.93 10.78 17.60
CA LYS A 54 -17.97 11.42 16.68
C LYS A 54 -17.92 10.69 15.35
N SER A 55 -17.67 11.47 14.29
CA SER A 55 -17.40 10.90 12.97
C SER A 55 -15.94 10.45 12.88
N PHE A 56 -15.70 9.23 12.40
CA PHE A 56 -14.35 8.66 12.31
C PHE A 56 -13.99 8.15 10.90
N PHE A 57 -12.70 8.22 10.56
CA PHE A 57 -12.12 7.61 9.38
C PHE A 57 -10.88 6.81 9.79
N LEU A 58 -10.95 5.48 9.72
CA LEU A 58 -9.87 4.59 10.10
C LEU A 58 -9.34 3.87 8.87
N VAL A 59 -8.05 4.00 8.60
CA VAL A 59 -7.33 3.20 7.60
C VAL A 59 -6.56 2.10 8.32
N LEU A 60 -6.84 0.84 7.98
CA LEU A 60 -6.08 -0.34 8.36
C LEU A 60 -5.33 -0.83 7.13
N ASP A 61 -4.05 -0.53 7.08
CA ASP A 61 -3.20 -0.77 5.91
C ASP A 61 -2.46 -2.11 6.03
N ASP A 62 -2.38 -2.84 4.93
CA ASP A 62 -1.72 -4.15 4.78
C ASP A 62 -2.20 -5.22 5.78
N VAL A 63 -3.52 -5.46 5.88
CA VAL A 63 -4.08 -6.41 6.85
C VAL A 63 -3.92 -7.86 6.40
N TRP A 64 -3.32 -8.68 7.26
CA TRP A 64 -3.06 -10.12 7.05
C TRP A 64 -4.04 -11.06 7.77
N HIS A 65 -4.77 -10.57 8.77
CA HIS A 65 -5.67 -11.38 9.60
C HIS A 65 -7.01 -10.67 9.82
N SER A 66 -8.12 -11.36 9.56
CA SER A 66 -9.47 -10.82 9.77
C SER A 66 -9.76 -10.44 11.23
N ASN A 67 -9.09 -11.10 12.17
CA ASN A 67 -9.28 -10.91 13.61
C ASN A 67 -8.87 -9.51 14.09
N VAL A 68 -7.94 -8.86 13.37
CA VAL A 68 -7.58 -7.44 13.58
C VAL A 68 -8.83 -6.56 13.60
N TRP A 69 -9.74 -6.80 12.65
CA TRP A 69 -11.00 -6.09 12.63
C TRP A 69 -12.05 -6.79 13.50
N MET A 70 -12.31 -8.08 13.27
CA MET A 70 -13.47 -8.77 13.83
C MET A 70 -13.46 -8.88 15.36
N ASP A 71 -12.30 -9.21 15.94
CA ASP A 71 -12.19 -9.55 17.35
C ASP A 71 -11.59 -8.40 18.16
N LEU A 72 -10.68 -7.63 17.55
CA LEU A 72 -9.93 -6.60 18.25
C LEU A 72 -10.58 -5.21 18.16
N LEU A 73 -10.90 -4.72 16.96
CA LEU A 73 -11.38 -3.35 16.78
C LEU A 73 -12.90 -3.24 16.78
N ARG A 74 -13.59 -4.11 16.04
CA ARG A 74 -15.06 -4.08 15.86
C ARG A 74 -15.83 -4.00 17.17
N PRO A 75 -15.45 -4.68 18.28
CA PRO A 75 -16.17 -4.54 19.55
C PRO A 75 -16.24 -3.10 20.07
N ALA A 76 -15.16 -2.31 19.90
CA ALA A 76 -15.16 -0.90 20.31
C ALA A 76 -16.03 -0.03 19.39
N PHE A 77 -15.99 -0.28 18.08
CA PHE A 77 -16.75 0.49 17.08
C PHE A 77 -18.24 0.15 17.06
N ALA A 78 -18.63 -1.05 17.47
CA ALA A 78 -20.02 -1.50 17.51
C ALA A 78 -20.72 -1.21 18.85
N LEU A 79 -20.01 -0.67 19.85
CA LEU A 79 -20.55 -0.51 21.20
C LEU A 79 -21.66 0.56 21.29
N HIS A 80 -21.57 1.62 20.47
CA HIS A 80 -22.50 2.75 20.49
C HIS A 80 -23.14 2.94 19.11
N GLU A 81 -24.47 2.97 19.04
CA GLU A 81 -25.22 3.19 17.79
C GLU A 81 -24.98 4.57 17.16
N THR A 82 -24.51 5.54 17.96
CA THR A 82 -24.20 6.89 17.50
C THR A 82 -22.87 6.99 16.75
N THR A 83 -22.07 5.91 16.76
CA THR A 83 -20.78 5.84 16.09
C THR A 83 -20.99 5.78 14.58
N SER A 84 -20.61 6.84 13.88
CA SER A 84 -20.73 6.96 12.43
C SER A 84 -19.35 7.14 11.82
N GLY A 85 -19.00 6.38 10.79
CA GLY A 85 -17.70 6.55 10.16
C GLY A 85 -17.44 5.58 9.04
N VAL A 86 -16.23 5.67 8.48
CA VAL A 86 -15.77 4.83 7.39
C VAL A 86 -14.48 4.15 7.80
N ILE A 87 -14.39 2.86 7.48
CA ILE A 87 -13.20 2.06 7.70
C ILE A 87 -12.71 1.59 6.35
N LEU A 88 -11.50 1.99 6.01
CA LEU A 88 -10.81 1.55 4.82
C LEU A 88 -9.80 0.49 5.24
N LEU A 89 -9.90 -0.69 4.65
CA LEU A 89 -8.94 -1.76 4.85
C LEU A 89 -8.27 -2.06 3.51
N THR A 90 -6.94 -2.12 3.50
CA THR A 90 -6.17 -2.63 2.36
C THR A 90 -5.63 -4.02 2.73
N THR A 91 -5.67 -4.94 1.77
CA THR A 91 -5.16 -6.30 1.96
C THR A 91 -4.84 -6.91 0.60
N ARG A 92 -3.94 -7.89 0.61
CA ARG A 92 -3.59 -8.72 -0.56
C ARG A 92 -4.44 -9.99 -0.65
N ASP A 93 -5.23 -10.30 0.38
CA ASP A 93 -6.05 -11.51 0.46
C ASP A 93 -7.55 -11.19 0.49
N ASP A 94 -8.22 -11.45 -0.65
CA ASP A 94 -9.66 -11.31 -0.79
C ASP A 94 -10.47 -12.11 0.24
N GLN A 95 -9.93 -13.22 0.78
CA GLN A 95 -10.62 -14.01 1.81
C GLN A 95 -10.84 -13.21 3.10
N ILE A 96 -9.95 -12.26 3.42
CA ILE A 96 -10.09 -11.39 4.58
C ILE A 96 -11.32 -10.51 4.43
N THR A 97 -11.49 -9.89 3.25
CA THR A 97 -12.66 -9.03 2.96
C THR A 97 -13.98 -9.80 3.07
N ARG A 98 -13.99 -11.07 2.62
CA ARG A 98 -15.15 -11.97 2.70
C ARG A 98 -15.48 -12.35 4.15
N ARG A 99 -14.48 -12.66 4.97
CA ARG A 99 -14.67 -13.01 6.39
C ARG A 99 -15.18 -11.82 7.19
N ILE A 100 -14.64 -10.63 6.93
CA ILE A 100 -15.06 -9.38 7.58
C ILE A 100 -16.51 -9.02 7.18
N GLY A 101 -16.91 -9.33 5.95
CA GLY A 101 -18.22 -8.95 5.41
C GLY A 101 -18.26 -7.46 5.07
N VAL A 102 -17.27 -6.99 4.31
CA VAL A 102 -17.18 -5.57 3.89
C VAL A 102 -18.35 -5.17 2.99
N GLU A 103 -18.80 -3.92 3.11
CA GLU A 103 -19.88 -3.37 2.29
C GLU A 103 -19.45 -3.14 0.83
N HIS A 104 -18.21 -2.68 0.65
CA HIS A 104 -17.64 -2.41 -0.67
C HIS A 104 -16.20 -2.93 -0.75
N THR A 105 -15.90 -3.68 -1.82
CA THR A 105 -14.55 -4.11 -2.15
C THR A 105 -14.12 -3.45 -3.45
N HIS A 106 -13.05 -2.65 -3.39
CA HIS A 106 -12.37 -2.15 -4.57
C HIS A 106 -11.16 -3.03 -4.86
N ARG A 107 -11.18 -3.74 -6.00
CA ARG A 107 -10.01 -4.47 -6.49
C ARG A 107 -9.12 -3.54 -7.27
N VAL A 108 -7.85 -3.46 -6.89
CA VAL A 108 -6.84 -2.70 -7.63
C VAL A 108 -6.42 -3.50 -8.85
N ASP A 109 -6.82 -3.03 -10.03
CA ASP A 109 -6.47 -3.66 -11.30
C ASP A 109 -5.02 -3.36 -11.72
N LEU A 110 -4.50 -4.19 -12.62
CA LEU A 110 -3.20 -3.93 -13.25
C LEU A 110 -3.25 -2.63 -14.08
N MET A 111 -2.11 -1.96 -14.15
CA MET A 111 -1.97 -0.71 -14.90
C MET A 111 -2.11 -0.96 -16.41
N SER A 112 -2.68 -0.01 -17.14
CA SER A 112 -2.70 -0.08 -18.61
C SER A 112 -1.28 0.07 -19.17
N VAL A 113 -1.06 -0.38 -20.41
CA VAL A 113 0.24 -0.26 -21.08
C VAL A 113 0.63 1.20 -21.26
N GLU A 114 -0.34 2.05 -21.55
CA GLU A 114 -0.15 3.47 -21.81
C GLU A 114 0.28 4.22 -20.54
N VAL A 115 -0.40 3.95 -19.42
CA VAL A 115 -0.04 4.54 -18.11
C VAL A 115 1.28 3.95 -17.62
N GLY A 116 1.55 2.66 -17.88
CA GLY A 116 2.83 2.04 -17.56
C GLY A 116 3.99 2.61 -18.36
N TRP A 117 3.78 2.89 -19.65
CA TRP A 117 4.76 3.59 -20.49
C TRP A 117 5.03 4.99 -19.97
N GLU A 118 3.97 5.73 -19.63
CA GLU A 118 4.06 7.05 -19.00
C GLU A 118 4.86 7.01 -17.70
N LEU A 119 4.54 6.05 -16.82
CA LEU A 119 5.23 5.85 -15.56
C LEU A 119 6.72 5.55 -15.77
N LEU A 120 7.07 4.74 -16.77
CA LEU A 120 8.45 4.34 -17.04
C LEU A 120 9.34 5.55 -17.31
N TRP A 121 9.00 6.38 -18.30
CA TRP A 121 9.85 7.52 -18.66
C TRP A 121 9.78 8.65 -17.61
N LYS A 122 8.63 8.88 -16.98
CA LYS A 122 8.54 9.84 -15.87
C LYS A 122 9.42 9.44 -14.68
N SER A 123 9.49 8.15 -14.39
CA SER A 123 10.34 7.63 -13.30
C SER A 123 11.85 7.71 -13.63
N MET A 124 12.21 8.01 -14.88
CA MET A 124 13.57 8.32 -15.31
C MET A 124 13.89 9.83 -15.24
N ASN A 125 13.00 10.64 -14.65
CA ASN A 125 13.07 12.11 -14.62
C ASN A 125 13.05 12.77 -16.01
N ILE A 126 12.39 12.14 -16.97
CA ILE A 126 12.16 12.72 -18.30
C ILE A 126 10.87 13.55 -18.22
N GLU A 127 10.90 14.79 -18.73
CA GLU A 127 9.77 15.72 -18.59
C GLU A 127 8.75 15.55 -19.73
N GLU A 128 9.23 15.29 -20.95
CA GLU A 128 8.37 15.19 -22.12
C GLU A 128 8.51 13.86 -22.87
N GLU A 129 7.39 13.24 -23.22
CA GLU A 129 7.37 11.97 -23.99
C GLU A 129 8.13 12.07 -25.33
N LYS A 130 8.20 13.27 -25.93
CA LYS A 130 8.91 13.50 -27.20
C LYS A 130 10.40 13.11 -27.14
N GLU A 131 11.01 13.17 -25.95
CA GLU A 131 12.42 12.84 -25.72
C GLU A 131 12.69 11.32 -25.86
N VAL A 132 11.65 10.50 -25.69
CA VAL A 132 11.73 9.03 -25.71
C VAL A 132 10.78 8.39 -26.70
N GLN A 133 10.20 9.18 -27.62
CA GLN A 133 9.21 8.70 -28.58
C GLN A 133 9.77 7.58 -29.47
N ASN A 134 11.05 7.65 -29.83
CA ASN A 134 11.78 6.62 -30.57
C ASN A 134 11.94 5.31 -29.78
N LEU A 135 11.85 5.35 -28.44
CA LEU A 135 11.98 4.19 -27.55
C LEU A 135 10.64 3.54 -27.22
N ARG A 136 9.52 4.15 -27.62
CA ARG A 136 8.16 3.74 -27.21
C ARG A 136 7.87 2.26 -27.41
N ASN A 137 8.23 1.69 -28.56
CA ASN A 137 7.96 0.28 -28.83
C ASN A 137 8.70 -0.64 -27.84
N THR A 138 9.99 -0.38 -27.65
CA THR A 138 10.84 -1.11 -26.69
C THR A 138 10.39 -0.88 -25.25
N GLY A 139 9.98 0.35 -24.90
CA GLY A 139 9.45 0.69 -23.58
C GLY A 139 8.15 -0.03 -23.25
N ILE A 140 7.25 -0.16 -24.23
CA ILE A 140 6.03 -0.96 -24.07
C ILE A 140 6.35 -2.44 -23.82
N GLU A 141 7.35 -3.00 -24.50
CA GLU A 141 7.79 -4.38 -24.23
C GLU A 141 8.32 -4.53 -22.80
N ILE A 142 9.08 -3.54 -22.32
CA ILE A 142 9.56 -3.48 -20.93
C ILE A 142 8.38 -3.46 -19.94
N VAL A 143 7.40 -2.58 -20.15
CA VAL A 143 6.19 -2.50 -19.29
C VAL A 143 5.46 -3.84 -19.21
N ARG A 144 5.35 -4.55 -20.34
CA ARG A 144 4.75 -5.90 -20.38
C ARG A 144 5.59 -6.91 -19.61
N LYS A 145 6.92 -6.83 -19.68
CA LYS A 145 7.84 -7.68 -18.90
C LYS A 145 7.78 -7.39 -17.40
N CYS A 146 7.52 -6.15 -17.01
CA CYS A 146 7.24 -5.76 -15.62
C CYS A 146 5.87 -6.24 -15.12
N GLY A 147 5.10 -6.98 -15.94
CA GLY A 147 3.79 -7.49 -15.56
C GLY A 147 2.75 -6.40 -15.29
N HIS A 148 2.97 -5.18 -15.84
CA HIS A 148 2.10 -4.03 -15.64
C HIS A 148 2.03 -3.56 -14.17
N LEU A 149 3.01 -3.94 -13.35
CA LEU A 149 3.08 -3.58 -11.94
C LEU A 149 3.80 -2.23 -11.78
N PRO A 150 3.20 -1.22 -11.14
CA PRO A 150 3.80 0.11 -11.01
C PRO A 150 5.18 0.08 -10.35
N LEU A 151 5.35 -0.77 -9.34
CA LEU A 151 6.61 -0.89 -8.61
C LEU A 151 7.71 -1.50 -9.48
N ALA A 152 7.42 -2.61 -10.17
CA ALA A 152 8.36 -3.22 -11.11
C ALA A 152 8.81 -2.23 -12.20
N ILE A 153 7.89 -1.42 -12.72
CA ILE A 153 8.18 -0.39 -13.72
C ILE A 153 9.13 0.68 -13.16
N LYS A 154 8.90 1.17 -11.93
CA LYS A 154 9.78 2.17 -11.29
C LYS A 154 11.19 1.64 -11.05
N VAL A 155 11.32 0.38 -10.64
CA VAL A 155 12.61 -0.29 -10.44
C VAL A 155 13.37 -0.38 -11.77
N THR A 156 12.70 -0.85 -12.82
CA THR A 156 13.27 -0.90 -14.15
C THR A 156 13.63 0.50 -14.68
N ALA A 157 12.80 1.50 -14.44
CA ALA A 157 13.10 2.90 -14.80
C ALA A 157 14.40 3.37 -14.15
N SER A 158 14.59 3.13 -12.85
CA SER A 158 15.83 3.47 -12.13
C SER A 158 17.05 2.79 -12.77
N ALA A 159 16.94 1.50 -13.11
CA ALA A 159 18.02 0.77 -13.78
C ALA A 159 18.33 1.29 -15.20
N LEU A 160 17.33 1.82 -15.90
CA LEU A 160 17.48 2.43 -17.23
C LEU A 160 17.96 3.88 -17.18
N ALA A 161 17.69 4.62 -16.10
CA ALA A 161 18.04 6.04 -15.96
C ALA A 161 19.55 6.31 -16.01
N SER A 162 20.37 5.30 -15.69
CA SER A 162 21.84 5.36 -15.78
C SER A 162 22.40 5.00 -17.17
N ARG A 163 21.54 4.73 -18.16
CA ARG A 163 21.93 4.24 -19.50
C ARG A 163 21.58 5.24 -20.58
N ASP A 164 22.24 5.10 -21.73
CA ASP A 164 21.95 5.92 -22.90
C ASP A 164 20.51 5.68 -23.39
N LEU A 165 19.82 6.77 -23.72
CA LEU A 165 18.46 6.77 -24.27
C LEU A 165 18.45 6.34 -25.75
N THR A 166 18.91 5.12 -26.01
CA THR A 166 18.99 4.54 -27.35
C THR A 166 18.26 3.21 -27.42
N GLU A 167 17.66 2.93 -28.57
CA GLU A 167 16.91 1.69 -28.81
C GLU A 167 17.80 0.46 -28.62
N ASN A 168 19.08 0.55 -29.00
CA ASN A 168 20.05 -0.53 -28.85
C ASN A 168 20.33 -0.86 -27.38
N GLU A 169 20.53 0.14 -26.52
CA GLU A 169 20.79 -0.10 -25.09
C GLU A 169 19.55 -0.66 -24.37
N TRP A 170 18.34 -0.20 -24.73
CA TRP A 170 17.10 -0.74 -24.17
C TRP A 170 16.81 -2.17 -24.66
N LYS A 171 17.07 -2.48 -25.94
CA LYS A 171 17.01 -3.87 -26.46
C LYS A 171 18.03 -4.77 -25.79
N LYS A 172 19.23 -4.27 -25.50
CA LYS A 172 20.26 -4.99 -24.75
C LYS A 172 19.84 -5.25 -23.30
N TYR A 173 19.19 -4.29 -22.65
CA TYR A 173 18.57 -4.50 -21.33
C TYR A 173 17.52 -5.61 -21.39
N LEU A 174 16.56 -5.52 -22.32
CA LEU A 174 15.57 -6.58 -22.57
C LEU A 174 16.18 -7.95 -22.90
N GLY A 175 17.29 -7.98 -23.64
CA GLY A 175 17.99 -9.21 -23.98
C GLY A 175 18.58 -9.92 -22.76
N LYS A 176 19.12 -9.17 -21.78
CA LYS A 176 19.58 -9.72 -20.50
C LYS A 176 18.42 -10.33 -19.70
N TYR A 177 17.23 -9.75 -19.83
CA TYR A 177 15.99 -10.26 -19.25
C TYR A 177 15.51 -11.57 -19.84
N ALA A 178 15.68 -11.79 -21.15
CA ALA A 178 15.31 -13.06 -21.79
C ALA A 178 16.22 -14.23 -21.37
N GLY A 179 17.47 -13.95 -20.98
CA GLY A 179 18.46 -14.94 -20.57
C GLY A 179 18.45 -15.30 -19.08
N SER A 180 17.74 -14.55 -18.23
CA SER A 180 17.64 -14.83 -16.80
C SER A 180 16.24 -14.50 -16.27
N GLN A 181 15.45 -15.53 -15.99
CA GLN A 181 14.16 -15.36 -15.31
C GLN A 181 14.31 -14.77 -13.89
N ASN A 182 15.52 -14.84 -13.32
CA ASN A 182 15.81 -14.44 -11.94
C ASN A 182 16.23 -12.97 -11.77
N MET A 183 16.73 -12.26 -12.80
CA MET A 183 17.18 -10.88 -12.59
C MET A 183 16.04 -9.89 -12.35
N LEU A 184 14.84 -10.10 -12.93
CA LEU A 184 13.66 -9.28 -12.57
C LEU A 184 13.34 -9.47 -11.10
N LEU A 185 13.35 -10.72 -10.64
CA LEU A 185 13.05 -11.06 -9.25
C LEU A 185 14.10 -10.51 -8.31
N ASP A 186 15.39 -10.61 -8.61
CA ASP A 186 16.46 -10.10 -7.74
C ASP A 186 16.51 -8.55 -7.72
N GLU A 187 16.33 -7.87 -8.87
CA GLU A 187 16.26 -6.40 -8.94
C GLU A 187 14.95 -5.87 -8.30
N ILE A 188 13.81 -6.53 -8.54
CA ILE A 188 12.53 -6.19 -7.91
C ILE A 188 12.57 -6.52 -6.43
N GLU A 189 13.14 -7.63 -5.99
CA GLU A 189 13.28 -8.01 -4.58
C GLU A 189 14.23 -7.05 -3.87
N GLY A 190 15.36 -6.70 -4.49
CA GLY A 190 16.29 -5.71 -3.96
C GLY A 190 15.66 -4.31 -3.87
N ALA A 191 14.90 -3.89 -4.87
CA ALA A 191 14.27 -2.57 -4.86
C ALA A 191 12.94 -2.53 -4.08
N LEU A 192 12.22 -3.65 -3.96
CA LEU A 192 11.16 -3.86 -2.98
C LEU A 192 11.74 -3.71 -1.58
N TYR A 193 12.84 -4.40 -1.29
CA TYR A 193 13.55 -4.32 -0.02
C TYR A 193 13.97 -2.89 0.31
N LEU A 194 14.61 -2.17 -0.63
CA LEU A 194 14.97 -0.76 -0.45
C LEU A 194 13.77 0.16 -0.27
N SER A 195 12.68 -0.06 -1.01
CA SER A 195 11.44 0.71 -0.88
C SER A 195 10.72 0.44 0.46
N TYR A 196 10.93 -0.71 1.08
CA TYR A 196 10.38 -1.04 2.41
C TYR A 196 11.21 -0.40 3.54
N ASP A 197 12.54 -0.37 3.42
CA ASP A 197 13.42 0.26 4.42
C ASP A 197 13.23 1.79 4.48
N GLU A 198 12.89 2.44 3.36
CA GLU A 198 12.60 3.88 3.33
C GLU A 198 11.29 4.28 4.05
N PHE A 199 10.42 3.33 4.42
CA PHE A 199 9.20 3.59 5.21
C PHE A 199 9.42 3.53 6.74
N TYR A 200 10.61 3.14 7.21
CA TYR A 200 10.94 3.04 8.64
C TYR A 200 11.70 4.25 9.22
N HIS A 201 11.73 5.39 8.51
CA HIS A 201 12.35 6.64 8.98
C HIS A 201 11.38 7.82 9.01
#